data_AF-A0A2I0CVS7-F1
#
_entry.id   AF-A0A2I0CVS7-F1
#
_cell.length_a   1.000
_cell.length_b   1.000
_cell.length_c   1.000
_cell.angle_alpha   90.00
_cell.angle_beta   90.00
_cell.angle_gamma   90.00
#
_symmetry.space_group_name_H-M   'P 1'
#
loop_
_entity.id
_entity.type
_entity.pdbx_description
1 polymer ?
#
loop_
_entity_poly.entity_id
_entity_poly.type
_entity_poly.pdbx_seq_one_letter_code
_entity_poly.pdbx_strand_id
1 'polypeptide(L)'
;SESTPQEYLDFLADRKIKTIIAGRDRIDMLAAMEALQVQHGVATVRVDSGGTLNSVMLATGLVTEVSVLIHPFLAGGRPDPTVFDPEKAGIRGLQVPLRLKSHEVMDGGLLWVRYVPQQ
;
A
#
# COMPACT_ATOMS: atom_id res chain seq x y z
N SER A 1 12.90 -5.85 -8.06
CA SER A 1 13.19 -5.17 -9.34
C SER A 1 14.39 -5.83 -9.98
N GLU A 2 14.70 -5.57 -11.25
CA GLU A 2 15.86 -6.15 -11.95
C GLU A 2 17.20 -5.80 -11.29
N SER A 3 17.24 -4.69 -10.55
CA SER A 3 18.41 -4.28 -9.76
C SER A 3 18.66 -5.11 -8.48
N THR A 4 17.80 -6.08 -8.16
CA THR A 4 17.99 -6.96 -6.99
C THR A 4 19.18 -7.90 -7.24
N PRO A 5 20.18 -7.97 -6.34
CA PRO A 5 21.35 -8.83 -6.54
C PRO A 5 20.98 -10.30 -6.77
N GLN A 6 21.64 -10.95 -7.73
CA GLN A 6 21.38 -12.36 -8.07
C GLN A 6 21.53 -13.28 -6.84
N GLU A 7 22.57 -13.06 -6.04
CA GLU A 7 22.82 -13.83 -4.80
C GLU A 7 21.61 -13.79 -3.84
N TYR A 8 20.88 -12.67 -3.79
CA TYR A 8 19.68 -12.56 -2.96
C TYR A 8 18.48 -13.28 -3.58
N LEU A 9 18.35 -13.26 -4.91
CA LEU A 9 17.32 -14.04 -5.61
C LEU A 9 17.55 -15.56 -5.42
N ASP A 10 18.80 -16.01 -5.49
CA ASP A 10 19.18 -17.41 -5.24
C ASP A 10 18.86 -17.81 -3.79
N PHE A 11 19.19 -16.94 -2.82
CA PHE A 11 18.83 -17.13 -1.40
C PHE A 11 17.32 -17.32 -1.18
N LEU A 12 16.48 -16.56 -1.91
CA LEU A 12 15.02 -16.68 -1.84
C LEU A 12 14.55 -17.98 -2.52
N ALA A 13 15.14 -18.34 -3.66
CA ALA A 13 14.81 -19.56 -4.39
C ALA A 13 15.13 -20.82 -3.57
N ASP A 14 16.28 -20.87 -2.89
CA ASP A 14 16.67 -21.98 -1.99
C ASP A 14 15.67 -22.18 -0.85
N ARG A 15 15.01 -21.09 -0.42
CA ARG A 15 13.95 -21.09 0.59
C ARG A 15 12.57 -21.34 0.02
N LYS A 16 12.46 -21.61 -1.28
CA LYS A 16 11.20 -21.81 -2.02
C LYS A 16 10.28 -20.60 -1.94
N ILE A 17 10.85 -19.40 -1.80
CA ILE A 17 10.12 -18.14 -1.83
C ILE A 17 10.03 -17.72 -3.29
N LYS A 18 8.80 -17.70 -3.83
CA LYS A 18 8.57 -17.20 -5.19
C LYS A 18 8.79 -15.69 -5.25
N THR A 19 9.39 -15.23 -6.35
CA THR A 19 9.71 -13.84 -6.58
C THR A 19 9.02 -13.34 -7.84
N ILE A 20 8.56 -12.09 -7.78
CA ILE A 20 8.10 -11.34 -8.95
C ILE A 20 9.12 -10.24 -9.20
N ILE A 21 9.72 -10.24 -10.38
CA ILE A 21 10.62 -9.19 -10.81
C ILE A 21 9.80 -8.23 -11.69
N ALA A 22 9.54 -7.04 -11.15
CA ALA A 22 8.83 -5.97 -11.86
C ALA A 22 9.58 -4.64 -11.65
N GLY A 23 9.88 -3.94 -12.76
CA GLY A 23 10.64 -2.70 -12.79
C GLY A 23 12.16 -2.88 -12.71
N ARG A 24 12.91 -1.85 -13.13
CA ARG A 24 14.37 -1.84 -13.24
C ARG A 24 15.07 -1.49 -11.93
N ASP A 25 15.12 -0.21 -11.59
CA ASP A 25 15.78 0.28 -10.37
C ASP A 25 14.82 0.35 -9.17
N ARG A 26 13.54 0.61 -9.46
CA ARG A 26 12.43 0.63 -8.51
C ARG A 26 11.36 -0.35 -8.97
N ILE A 27 10.51 -0.75 -8.03
CA ILE A 27 9.37 -1.63 -8.35
C ILE A 27 8.37 -0.84 -9.20
N ASP A 28 7.96 -1.44 -10.32
CA ASP A 28 6.75 -1.04 -11.03
C ASP A 28 5.55 -1.74 -10.37
N MET A 29 4.76 -0.98 -9.61
CA MET A 29 3.66 -1.55 -8.84
C MET A 29 2.52 -2.05 -9.75
N LEU A 30 2.28 -1.42 -10.90
CA LEU A 30 1.24 -1.85 -11.82
C LEU A 30 1.62 -3.22 -12.39
N ALA A 31 2.83 -3.35 -12.93
CA ALA A 31 3.35 -4.61 -13.45
C ALA A 31 3.44 -5.69 -12.36
N ALA A 32 3.78 -5.33 -11.13
CA ALA A 32 3.81 -6.27 -10.00
C ALA A 32 2.41 -6.82 -9.67
N MET A 33 1.38 -5.97 -9.66
CA MET A 33 0.01 -6.42 -9.41
C MET A 33 -0.53 -7.27 -10.56
N GLU A 34 -0.24 -6.91 -11.81
CA GLU A 34 -0.58 -7.72 -12.99
C GLU A 34 0.07 -9.10 -12.92
N ALA A 35 1.36 -9.17 -12.56
CA ALA A 35 2.06 -10.44 -12.37
C ALA A 35 1.44 -11.30 -11.26
N LEU A 36 1.04 -10.70 -10.12
CA LEU A 36 0.32 -11.41 -9.07
C LEU A 36 -1.00 -12.02 -9.58
N GLN A 37 -1.76 -11.26 -10.38
CA GLN A 37 -3.00 -11.76 -10.95
C GLN A 37 -2.74 -12.91 -11.94
N VAL A 38 -1.81 -12.73 -12.89
CA VAL A 38 -1.53 -13.71 -13.95
C VAL A 38 -0.93 -15.00 -13.39
N GLN A 39 0.02 -14.90 -12.46
CA GLN A 39 0.77 -16.06 -11.96
C GLN A 39 0.07 -16.79 -10.81
N HIS A 40 -0.78 -16.08 -10.06
CA HIS A 40 -1.36 -16.60 -8.82
C HIS A 40 -2.88 -16.43 -8.72
N GLY A 41 -3.54 -15.83 -9.72
CA GLY A 41 -4.99 -15.62 -9.71
C GLY A 41 -5.45 -14.63 -8.64
N VAL A 42 -4.55 -13.79 -8.12
CA VAL A 42 -4.87 -12.82 -7.07
C VAL A 42 -5.78 -11.73 -7.65
N ALA A 43 -6.99 -11.62 -7.12
CA ALA A 43 -7.96 -10.61 -7.52
C ALA A 43 -8.02 -9.42 -6.56
N THR A 44 -7.62 -9.61 -5.29
CA THR A 44 -7.70 -8.58 -4.25
C THR A 44 -6.43 -8.59 -3.41
N VAL A 45 -5.84 -7.42 -3.22
CA VAL A 45 -4.68 -7.21 -2.34
C VAL A 45 -5.06 -6.19 -1.26
N ARG A 46 -4.83 -6.56 -0.01
CA ARG A 46 -4.90 -5.61 1.12
C ARG A 46 -3.49 -5.10 1.43
N VAL A 47 -3.31 -3.80 1.39
CA VAL A 47 -2.06 -3.15 1.82
C VAL A 47 -2.24 -2.64 3.24
N ASP A 48 -1.48 -3.22 4.16
CA ASP A 48 -1.39 -2.78 5.55
C ASP A 48 0.05 -2.32 5.80
N SER A 49 0.29 -1.05 5.49
CA SER A 49 1.63 -0.46 5.44
C SER A 49 1.64 0.98 5.94
N GLY A 50 2.83 1.56 6.03
CA GLY A 50 3.03 2.96 6.39
C GLY A 50 2.78 3.93 5.23
N GLY A 51 2.77 5.21 5.55
CA GLY A 51 2.45 6.29 4.60
C GLY A 51 3.23 6.27 3.30
N THR A 52 4.48 5.80 3.29
CA THR A 52 5.30 5.73 2.06
C THR A 52 4.71 4.78 1.01
N LEU A 53 4.47 3.51 1.35
CA LEU A 53 3.93 2.55 0.38
C LEU A 53 2.48 2.89 0.01
N ASN A 54 1.67 3.32 0.98
CA ASN A 54 0.30 3.76 0.72
C ASN A 54 0.27 4.90 -0.31
N SER A 55 1.21 5.84 -0.22
CA SER A 55 1.31 6.95 -1.18
C SER A 55 1.70 6.48 -2.58
N VAL A 56 2.63 5.54 -2.69
CA VAL A 56 2.98 4.93 -3.99
C VAL A 56 1.77 4.25 -4.60
N MET A 57 1.04 3.43 -3.83
CA MET A 57 -0.15 2.71 -4.32
C MET A 57 -1.29 3.64 -4.72
N LEU A 58 -1.51 4.73 -3.96
CA LEU A 58 -2.52 5.74 -4.31
C LEU A 58 -2.12 6.51 -5.58
N ALA A 59 -0.84 6.85 -5.72
CA ALA A 59 -0.33 7.57 -6.90
C ALA A 59 -0.42 6.76 -8.20
N THR A 60 -0.38 5.43 -8.13
CA THR A 60 -0.50 4.55 -9.30
C THR A 60 -1.94 4.31 -9.73
N GLY A 61 -2.92 4.80 -8.96
CA GLY A 61 -4.35 4.56 -9.23
C GLY A 61 -4.84 3.15 -8.92
N LEU A 62 -3.97 2.28 -8.37
CA LEU A 62 -4.29 0.88 -8.05
C LEU A 62 -5.27 0.74 -6.87
N VAL A 63 -5.36 1.76 -6.02
CA VAL A 63 -6.21 1.73 -4.82
C VAL A 63 -7.65 2.03 -5.19
N THR A 64 -8.53 1.05 -4.96
CA THR A 64 -9.98 1.17 -5.19
C THR A 64 -10.76 1.51 -3.92
N GLU A 65 -10.18 1.25 -2.74
CA GLU A 65 -10.78 1.52 -1.44
C GLU A 65 -9.70 1.85 -0.40
N VAL A 66 -9.97 2.83 0.46
CA VAL A 66 -9.15 3.15 1.64
C VAL A 66 -9.96 2.83 2.89
N SER A 67 -9.42 2.00 3.77
CA SER A 67 -10.04 1.58 5.03
C SER A 67 -9.24 2.13 6.22
N VAL A 68 -9.85 2.94 7.06
CA VAL A 68 -9.21 3.61 8.21
C VAL A 68 -9.92 3.21 9.50
N LEU A 69 -9.13 2.86 10.51
CA LEU A 69 -9.60 2.64 11.89
C LEU A 69 -9.15 3.81 12.76
N ILE A 70 -10.11 4.49 13.39
CA ILE A 70 -9.87 5.64 14.27
C ILE A 70 -10.20 5.22 15.69
N HIS A 71 -9.16 5.01 16.49
CA HIS A 71 -9.29 4.63 17.88
C HIS A 71 -9.66 5.85 18.75
N PRO A 72 -10.50 5.69 19.78
CA PRO A 72 -10.83 6.75 20.74
C PRO A 72 -9.69 6.95 21.75
N PHE A 73 -8.48 7.18 21.24
CA PHE A 73 -7.26 7.29 22.01
C PHE A 73 -6.37 8.40 21.44
N LEU A 74 -5.89 9.27 22.33
CA LEU A 74 -4.92 10.30 21.98
C LEU A 74 -3.51 9.76 22.21
N ALA A 75 -2.91 9.19 21.16
CA ALA A 75 -1.50 8.83 21.17
C ALA A 75 -0.65 10.10 21.00
N GLY A 76 0.14 10.44 22.01
CA GLY A 76 1.18 11.47 21.88
C GLY A 76 2.43 10.93 21.17
N GLY A 77 3.32 11.83 20.75
CA GLY A 77 4.59 11.44 20.12
C GLY A 77 4.95 12.32 18.93
N ARG A 78 5.88 11.83 18.10
CA ARG A 78 6.23 12.46 16.83
C ARG A 78 5.13 12.15 15.80
N PRO A 79 4.94 13.01 14.77
CA PRO A 79 3.91 12.81 13.75
C PRO A 79 4.13 11.58 12.85
N ASP A 80 5.24 10.84 13.00
CA ASP A 80 5.55 9.64 12.23
C ASP A 80 5.36 8.35 13.03
N PRO A 81 4.80 7.30 12.42
CA PRO A 81 4.37 7.22 11.01
C PRO A 81 2.93 7.72 10.76
N THR A 82 2.69 8.36 9.61
CA THR A 82 1.34 8.67 9.11
C THR A 82 0.80 7.57 8.18
N VAL A 83 -0.51 7.61 7.88
CA VAL A 83 -1.16 6.72 6.91
C VAL A 83 -0.88 7.08 5.45
N PHE A 84 -0.44 8.31 5.17
CA PHE A 84 -0.16 8.85 3.84
C PHE A 84 0.97 9.88 3.94
N ASP A 85 2.08 9.62 3.24
CA ASP A 85 3.31 10.40 3.26
C ASP A 85 3.97 10.41 1.87
N PRO A 86 3.45 11.24 0.95
CA PRO A 86 3.90 11.27 -0.43
C PRO A 86 5.29 11.89 -0.56
N GLU A 87 5.67 12.82 0.33
CA GLU A 87 7.00 13.44 0.31
C GLU A 87 8.10 12.42 0.61
N LYS A 88 7.90 11.58 1.64
CA LYS A 88 8.81 10.46 1.94
C LYS A 88 8.84 9.41 0.84
N ALA A 89 7.75 9.27 0.08
CA ALA A 89 7.71 8.45 -1.14
C ALA A 89 8.39 9.10 -2.35
N GLY A 90 8.84 10.36 -2.24
CA GLY A 90 9.45 11.12 -3.34
C GLY A 90 8.44 11.69 -4.35
N ILE A 91 7.15 11.73 -3.98
CA ILE A 91 6.05 12.19 -4.83
C ILE A 91 5.60 13.57 -4.34
N ARG A 92 5.96 14.62 -5.08
CA ARG A 92 5.64 16.00 -4.67
C ARG A 92 4.23 16.39 -5.07
N GLY A 93 3.51 17.05 -4.17
CA GLY A 93 2.21 17.66 -4.45
C GLY A 93 1.06 16.67 -4.65
N LEU A 94 1.24 15.38 -4.34
CA LEU A 94 0.16 14.40 -4.46
C LEU A 94 -0.95 14.72 -3.45
N GLN A 95 -2.15 14.88 -3.97
CA GLN A 95 -3.39 15.03 -3.21
C GLN A 95 -4.40 14.05 -3.78
N VAL A 96 -5.09 13.30 -2.93
CA VAL A 96 -6.06 12.29 -3.36
C VAL A 96 -7.40 12.58 -2.69
N PRO A 97 -8.35 13.21 -3.39
CA PRO A 97 -9.68 13.42 -2.85
C PRO A 97 -10.35 12.07 -2.59
N LEU A 98 -11.05 11.97 -1.46
CA LEU A 98 -11.71 10.75 -1.01
C LEU A 98 -13.20 11.00 -0.86
N ARG A 99 -14.02 10.07 -1.37
CA ARG A 99 -15.46 10.06 -1.12
C ARG A 99 -15.79 9.02 -0.06
N LEU A 100 -16.53 9.43 0.98
CA LEU A 100 -17.02 8.50 2.00
C LEU A 100 -17.86 7.40 1.35
N LYS A 101 -17.50 6.15 1.65
CA LYS A 101 -18.23 4.95 1.22
C LYS A 101 -19.13 4.42 2.33
N SER A 102 -18.58 4.29 3.53
CA SER A 102 -19.32 3.88 4.73
C SER A 102 -18.57 4.27 5.99
N HIS A 103 -19.26 4.29 7.12
CA HIS A 103 -18.66 4.33 8.43
C HIS A 103 -19.44 3.42 9.39
N GLU A 104 -18.76 2.89 10.40
CA GLU A 104 -19.34 2.05 11.44
C GLU A 104 -18.67 2.38 12.76
N VAL A 105 -19.47 2.59 13.81
CA VAL A 105 -18.96 2.65 15.19
C VAL A 105 -19.00 1.23 15.74
N MET A 106 -17.81 0.67 15.95
CA MET A 106 -17.63 -0.67 16.51
C MET A 106 -17.55 -0.59 18.04
N ASP A 107 -17.56 -1.76 18.68
CA ASP A 107 -17.42 -1.88 20.13
C ASP A 107 -16.20 -1.12 20.67
N GLY A 108 -16.37 -0.51 21.84
CA GLY A 108 -15.32 0.30 22.47
C GLY A 108 -15.11 1.67 21.83
N GLY A 109 -16.00 2.12 20.92
CA GLY A 109 -15.95 3.46 20.31
C GLY A 109 -14.96 3.59 19.16
N LEU A 110 -14.47 2.47 18.63
CA LEU A 110 -13.63 2.43 17.43
C LEU A 110 -14.46 2.83 16.20
N LEU A 111 -14.01 3.82 15.45
CA LEU A 111 -14.67 4.22 14.21
C LEU A 111 -13.96 3.58 13.01
N TRP A 112 -14.66 2.72 12.29
CA TRP A 112 -14.20 2.18 11.02
C TRP A 112 -14.78 2.99 9.87
N VAL A 113 -13.93 3.61 9.07
CA VAL A 113 -14.34 4.43 7.92
C VAL A 113 -13.75 3.89 6.64
N ARG A 114 -14.58 3.75 5.61
CA ARG A 114 -14.17 3.35 4.27
C ARG A 114 -14.42 4.48 3.28
N TYR A 115 -13.45 4.69 2.39
CA TYR A 115 -13.49 5.70 1.35
C TYR A 115 -13.18 5.11 -0.01
N VAL A 116 -13.64 5.76 -1.07
CA VAL A 116 -13.23 5.50 -2.44
C VAL A 116 -12.39 6.69 -2.92
N PRO A 117 -11.16 6.47 -3.43
CA PRO A 117 -10.40 7.52 -4.09
C PRO A 117 -11.15 8.10 -5.30
N GLN A 118 -11.14 9.41 -5.43
CA GLN A 118 -11.67 10.11 -6.59
C GLN A 118 -10.50 10.39 -7.53
N GLN A 119 -10.41 9.59 -8.60
CA GLN A 119 -9.47 9.77 -9.69
C GLN A 119 -10.14 10.50 -10.85
#